data_AF-A0A8J3KL30-F1
#
_entry.id   AF-A0A8J3KL30-F1
#
_cell.length_a   1.000
_cell.length_b   1.000
_cell.length_c   1.000
_cell.angle_alpha   90.00
_cell.angle_beta   90.00
_cell.angle_gamma   90.00
#
_symmetry.space_group_name_H-M   'P 1'
#
loop_
_entity.id
_entity.type
_entity.pdbx_description
1 polymer ?
#
loop_
_entity_poly.entity_id
_entity_poly.type
_entity_poly.pdbx_seq_one_letter_code
_entity_poly.pdbx_strand_id
1 'polypeptide(L)'
;MPAIHERNSATAKRFEAERDRSFADFMALVTRAKDAGRLRADFVAEDMVMFLMANAGVLTATADAAPETSARLVGYFLQACAANAAASLPDPPAPRRMFRAMLRFTAPKP
;
A
#
# COMPACT_ATOMS: atom_id res chain seq x y z
N MET A 1 -34.47 -8.57 19.30
CA MET A 1 -33.09 -8.78 18.78
C MET A 1 -32.65 -7.64 17.86
N PRO A 2 -32.12 -6.52 18.39
CA PRO A 2 -31.29 -5.59 17.65
C PRO A 2 -29.84 -5.71 18.17
N ALA A 3 -28.96 -6.46 17.48
CA ALA A 3 -27.61 -6.65 18.01
C ALA A 3 -26.53 -7.01 16.98
N ILE A 4 -26.89 -7.24 15.72
CA ILE A 4 -25.97 -7.73 14.68
C ILE A 4 -25.61 -6.62 13.68
N HIS A 5 -26.56 -5.78 13.25
CA HIS A 5 -26.27 -4.66 12.34
C HIS A 5 -25.46 -3.52 12.99
N GLU A 6 -25.72 -3.20 14.27
CA GLU A 6 -25.03 -2.12 14.98
C GLU A 6 -23.57 -2.47 15.32
N ARG A 7 -23.31 -3.72 15.71
CA ARG A 7 -21.96 -4.25 15.95
C ARG A 7 -21.12 -4.30 14.68
N ASN A 8 -21.72 -4.66 13.54
CA ASN A 8 -21.03 -4.65 12.25
C ASN A 8 -20.67 -3.22 11.81
N SER A 9 -21.52 -2.22 12.08
CA SER A 9 -21.22 -0.81 11.80
C SER A 9 -20.13 -0.25 12.71
N ALA A 10 -20.13 -0.58 14.00
CA ALA A 10 -19.09 -0.13 14.93
C ALA A 10 -17.71 -0.72 14.61
N THR A 11 -17.64 -2.01 14.28
CA THR A 11 -16.40 -2.66 13.84
C THR A 11 -15.90 -2.09 12.51
N ALA A 12 -16.80 -1.84 11.55
CA ALA A 12 -16.44 -1.20 10.28
C ALA A 12 -15.84 0.20 10.50
N LYS A 13 -16.48 1.04 11.33
CA LYS A 13 -15.97 2.37 11.68
C LYS A 13 -14.59 2.32 12.35
N ARG A 14 -14.38 1.36 13.24
CA ARG A 14 -13.07 1.17 13.90
C ARG A 14 -11.99 0.77 12.90
N PHE A 15 -12.33 -0.12 11.96
CA PHE A 15 -11.41 -0.53 10.91
C PHE A 15 -11.06 0.63 9.96
N GLU A 16 -12.04 1.45 9.58
CA GLU A 16 -11.82 2.67 8.80
C GLU A 16 -10.90 3.65 9.54
N ALA A 17 -11.16 3.91 10.82
CA ALA A 17 -10.32 4.79 11.63
C ALA A 17 -8.87 4.30 11.74
N GLU A 18 -8.68 2.98 11.88
CA GLU A 18 -7.33 2.39 11.94
C GLU A 18 -6.60 2.48 10.59
N ARG A 19 -7.33 2.28 9.48
CA ARG A 19 -6.79 2.48 8.13
C ARG A 19 -6.35 3.92 7.91
N ASP A 20 -7.18 4.87 8.32
CA ASP A 20 -6.90 6.30 8.14
C ASP A 20 -5.71 6.74 9.01
N ARG A 21 -5.62 6.23 10.25
CA ARG A 21 -4.43 6.43 11.11
C ARG A 21 -3.17 5.83 10.49
N SER A 22 -3.22 4.57 10.06
CA SER A 22 -2.09 3.88 9.43
C SER A 22 -1.60 4.63 8.19
N PHE A 23 -2.53 5.15 7.39
CA PHE A 23 -2.20 5.97 6.23
C PHE A 23 -1.51 7.28 6.63
N ALA A 24 -2.02 7.99 7.64
CA ALA A 24 -1.40 9.22 8.14
C ALA A 24 0.02 8.98 8.67
N ASP A 25 0.22 7.91 9.44
CA ASP A 25 1.53 7.53 10.00
C ASP A 25 2.53 7.16 8.89
N PHE A 26 2.06 6.46 7.85
CA PHE A 26 2.85 6.16 6.66
C PHE A 26 3.27 7.44 5.93
N MET A 27 2.34 8.38 5.70
CA MET A 27 2.67 9.65 5.05
C MET A 27 3.66 10.48 5.89
N ALA A 28 3.54 10.47 7.22
CA ALA A 28 4.51 11.10 8.09
C ALA A 28 5.91 10.44 7.97
N LEU A 29 5.97 9.12 7.83
CA LEU A 29 7.23 8.41 7.57
C LEU A 29 7.84 8.79 6.21
N VAL A 30 7.02 8.86 5.16
CA VAL A 30 7.44 9.29 3.81
C VAL A 30 8.05 10.69 3.88
N THR A 31 7.39 11.64 4.53
CA THR A 31 7.92 13.00 4.69
C THR A 31 9.29 12.98 5.38
N ARG A 32 9.41 12.31 6.53
CA ARG A 32 10.71 12.20 7.24
C ARG A 32 11.81 11.56 6.39
N ALA A 33 11.47 10.54 5.59
CA ALA A 33 12.43 9.88 4.73
C ALA A 33 12.89 10.76 3.56
N LYS A 34 12.01 11.60 3.01
CA LYS A 34 12.35 12.61 2.02
C LYS A 34 13.23 13.71 2.63
N ASP A 35 12.85 14.22 3.80
CA ASP A 35 13.61 15.27 4.51
C ASP A 35 15.03 14.80 4.87
N ALA A 36 15.19 13.51 5.20
CA ALA A 36 16.50 12.90 5.46
C ALA A 36 17.31 12.59 4.17
N GLY A 37 16.78 12.88 2.98
CA GLY A 37 17.42 12.56 1.70
C GLY A 37 17.58 11.05 1.47
N ARG A 38 16.68 10.23 2.03
CA ARG A 38 16.73 8.76 1.94
C ARG A 38 15.71 8.19 0.94
N LEU A 39 14.65 8.95 0.65
CA LEU A 39 13.57 8.58 -0.27
C LEU A 39 13.58 9.50 -1.50
N ARG A 40 13.36 8.93 -2.68
CA ARG A 40 13.21 9.68 -3.94
C ARG A 40 12.10 10.75 -3.83
N ALA A 41 12.36 11.92 -4.41
CA ALA A 41 11.51 13.10 -4.24
C ALA A 41 10.10 12.93 -4.87
N ASP A 42 10.03 12.16 -5.94
CA ASP A 42 8.82 11.83 -6.71
C ASP A 42 8.01 10.65 -6.14
N PHE A 43 8.39 10.09 -4.98
CA PHE A 43 7.60 9.05 -4.31
C PHE A 43 6.25 9.60 -3.82
N VAL A 44 5.15 8.90 -4.09
CA VAL A 44 3.78 9.33 -3.72
C VAL A 44 2.96 8.23 -3.03
N ALA A 45 1.79 8.59 -2.50
CA ALA A 45 0.91 7.65 -1.80
C ALA A 45 0.39 6.53 -2.73
N GLU A 46 0.22 6.83 -4.02
CA GLU A 46 -0.20 5.88 -5.04
C GLU A 46 0.80 4.73 -5.23
N ASP A 47 2.10 4.98 -5.01
CA ASP A 47 3.14 3.95 -5.07
C ASP A 47 2.94 2.89 -3.98
N MET A 48 2.51 3.30 -2.78
CA MET A 48 2.17 2.36 -1.71
C MET A 48 1.05 1.41 -2.15
N VAL A 49 -0.01 1.94 -2.76
CA VAL A 49 -1.12 1.11 -3.26
C VAL A 49 -0.62 0.12 -4.31
N MET A 50 0.27 0.57 -5.21
CA MET A 50 0.88 -0.30 -6.23
C MET A 50 1.69 -1.43 -5.60
N PHE A 51 2.54 -1.11 -4.61
CA PHE A 51 3.37 -2.09 -3.92
C PHE A 51 2.56 -3.10 -3.12
N LEU A 52 1.48 -2.66 -2.47
CA LEU A 52 0.58 -3.56 -1.75
C LEU A 52 -0.13 -4.54 -2.70
N MET A 53 -0.62 -4.07 -3.86
CA MET A 53 -1.21 -4.95 -4.87
C MET A 53 -0.21 -5.95 -5.44
N ALA A 54 1.02 -5.49 -5.75
CA ALA A 54 2.08 -6.37 -6.24
C ALA A 54 2.48 -7.43 -5.20
N ASN A 55 2.66 -7.03 -3.94
CA ASN A 55 2.98 -7.95 -2.85
C ASN A 55 1.85 -8.95 -2.59
N ALA A 56 0.59 -8.51 -2.61
CA ALA A 56 -0.56 -9.40 -2.48
C ALA A 56 -0.64 -10.41 -3.64
N GLY A 57 -0.36 -9.97 -4.88
CA GLY A 57 -0.28 -10.85 -6.05
C GLY A 57 0.82 -11.91 -5.90
N VAL A 58 2.00 -11.51 -5.44
CA VAL A 58 3.11 -12.44 -5.14
C VAL A 58 2.73 -13.43 -4.06
N LEU A 59 2.24 -12.97 -2.90
CA LEU A 59 1.81 -13.86 -1.81
C LEU A 59 0.76 -14.87 -2.25
N THR A 60 -0.19 -14.43 -3.09
CA THR A 60 -1.24 -15.32 -3.64
C THR A 60 -0.66 -16.38 -4.56
N ALA A 61 0.31 -16.02 -5.40
CA ALA A 61 0.90 -16.95 -6.37
C ALA A 61 1.91 -17.91 -5.75
N THR A 62 2.68 -17.47 -4.75
CA THR A 62 3.75 -18.28 -4.15
C THR A 62 3.25 -19.12 -2.99
N ALA A 63 2.32 -18.61 -2.18
CA ALA A 63 1.82 -19.26 -0.97
C ALA A 63 2.96 -19.93 -0.17
N ASP A 64 2.77 -21.19 0.23
CA ASP A 64 3.76 -21.97 0.99
C ASP A 64 4.93 -22.49 0.15
N ALA A 65 4.87 -22.38 -1.18
CA ALA A 65 5.91 -22.91 -2.07
C ALA A 65 7.18 -22.05 -2.10
N ALA A 66 7.07 -20.75 -1.79
CA ALA A 66 8.21 -19.81 -1.73
C ALA A 66 7.92 -18.62 -0.78
N PRO A 67 7.81 -18.86 0.54
CA PRO A 67 7.39 -17.86 1.52
C PRO A 67 8.33 -16.64 1.63
N GLU A 68 9.61 -16.79 1.25
CA GLU A 68 10.63 -15.75 1.26
C GLU A 68 10.43 -14.66 0.18
N THR A 69 9.54 -14.91 -0.80
CA THR A 69 9.39 -14.03 -1.97
C THR A 69 8.90 -12.64 -1.59
N SER A 70 8.05 -12.50 -0.56
CA SER A 70 7.59 -11.19 -0.10
C SER A 70 8.74 -10.32 0.40
N ALA A 71 9.64 -10.88 1.23
CA ALA A 71 10.80 -10.17 1.74
C ALA A 71 11.75 -9.75 0.59
N ARG A 72 11.94 -10.63 -0.39
CA ARG A 72 12.73 -10.32 -1.60
C ARG A 72 12.12 -9.15 -2.39
N LEU A 73 10.82 -9.16 -2.61
CA LEU A 73 10.11 -8.10 -3.34
C LEU A 73 10.20 -6.75 -2.62
N VAL A 74 9.96 -6.73 -1.31
CA VAL A 74 10.10 -5.51 -0.50
C VAL A 74 11.53 -4.98 -0.57
N GLY A 75 12.54 -5.86 -0.57
CA GLY A 75 13.93 -5.47 -0.80
C GLY A 75 14.13 -4.72 -2.11
N TYR A 76 13.53 -5.19 -3.21
CA TYR A 76 13.56 -4.47 -4.49
C TYR A 76 12.84 -3.12 -4.44
N PHE A 77 11.67 -3.03 -3.79
CA PHE A 77 10.96 -1.76 -3.64
C PHE A 77 11.77 -0.73 -2.86
N LEU A 78 12.37 -1.12 -1.73
CA LEU A 78 13.19 -0.23 -0.91
C LEU A 78 14.40 0.30 -1.68
N GLN A 79 15.06 -0.56 -2.47
CA GLN A 79 16.18 -0.14 -3.33
C GLN A 79 15.71 0.81 -4.44
N ALA A 80 14.58 0.53 -5.08
CA ALA A 80 14.04 1.37 -6.16
C ALA A 80 13.54 2.75 -5.67
N CYS A 81 13.16 2.84 -4.39
CA CYS A 81 12.70 4.07 -3.75
C CYS A 81 13.82 4.92 -3.16
N ALA A 82 15.07 4.44 -3.14
CA ALA A 82 16.18 5.20 -2.57
C ALA A 82 16.39 6.54 -3.28
N ALA A 83 16.82 7.57 -2.52
CA ALA A 83 17.00 8.93 -3.05
C ALA A 83 17.99 9.03 -4.22
N ASN A 84 18.94 8.10 -4.32
CA ASN A 84 19.92 8.00 -5.41
C ASN A 84 19.42 7.20 -6.63
N ALA A 85 18.10 7.06 -6.81
CA ALA A 85 17.53 6.39 -7.97
C ALA A 85 17.98 7.03 -9.29
N ALA A 86 18.27 6.20 -10.30
CA ALA A 86 18.96 6.61 -11.52
C ALA A 86 18.16 7.56 -12.43
N ALA A 87 16.83 7.57 -12.35
CA ALA A 87 15.95 8.39 -13.19
C ALA A 87 14.61 8.69 -12.51
N SER A 88 14.00 9.81 -12.90
CA SER A 88 12.62 10.16 -12.52
C SER A 88 11.62 9.14 -13.05
N LEU A 89 10.54 8.93 -12.30
CA LEU A 89 9.41 8.12 -12.76
C LEU A 89 8.46 8.97 -13.63
N PRO A 90 7.63 8.32 -14.46
CA PRO A 90 6.46 8.97 -15.03
C PRO A 90 5.54 9.51 -13.95
N ASP A 91 4.71 10.49 -14.29
CA ASP A 91 3.72 11.04 -13.37
C ASP A 91 2.82 9.93 -12.80
N PRO A 92 2.49 10.00 -11.49
CA PRO A 92 1.65 8.99 -10.89
C PRO A 92 0.23 9.02 -11.46
N PRO A 93 -0.48 7.87 -11.45
CA PRO A 93 -1.89 7.86 -11.81
C PRO A 93 -2.68 8.74 -10.84
N ALA A 94 -3.73 9.40 -11.32
CA ALA A 94 -4.59 10.20 -10.45
C ALA A 94 -5.13 9.35 -9.27
N PRO A 95 -5.19 9.88 -8.03
CA PRO A 95 -5.54 9.11 -6.83
C PRO A 95 -6.85 8.32 -6.97
N ARG A 96 -7.87 8.94 -7.58
CA ARG A 96 -9.17 8.30 -7.86
C ARG A 96 -9.08 7.07 -8.76
N ARG A 97 -8.15 7.06 -9.74
CA ARG A 97 -7.93 5.92 -10.63
C ARG A 97 -7.26 4.78 -9.86
N MET A 98 -6.30 5.12 -9.02
CA MET A 98 -5.60 4.13 -8.20
C MET A 98 -6.51 3.51 -7.15
N PHE A 99 -7.32 4.32 -6.48
CA PHE A 99 -8.35 3.85 -5.55
C PHE A 99 -9.35 2.89 -6.23
N ARG A 100 -9.81 3.23 -7.45
CA ARG A 100 -10.69 2.33 -8.23
C ARG A 100 -10.00 1.01 -8.60
N ALA A 101 -8.71 1.04 -8.95
CA ALA A 101 -7.94 -0.17 -9.25
C ALA A 101 -7.82 -1.07 -8.01
N MET A 102 -7.52 -0.48 -6.85
CA MET A 102 -7.44 -1.18 -5.56
C MET A 102 -8.77 -1.87 -5.23
N LEU A 103 -9.90 -1.17 -5.34
CA LEU A 103 -11.23 -1.75 -5.08
C LEU A 103 -11.53 -2.96 -5.98
N ARG A 104 -11.10 -2.92 -7.25
CA ARG A 104 -11.26 -4.04 -8.18
C ARG A 104 -10.37 -5.23 -7.81
N PHE A 105 -9.17 -4.97 -7.33
CA PHE A 105 -8.23 -6.01 -6.89
C PHE A 105 -8.73 -6.74 -5.64
N THR A 106 -9.35 -6.02 -4.70
CA THR A 106 -9.88 -6.59 -3.45
C THR A 106 -11.26 -7.24 -3.62
N ALA A 107 -11.94 -7.03 -4.75
CA ALA A 107 -13.24 -7.64 -4.99
C ALA A 107 -13.09 -9.17 -5.13
N PRO A 108 -13.99 -9.96 -4.54
CA PRO A 108 -13.96 -11.41 -4.72
C PRO A 108 -14.04 -11.75 -6.21
N LYS A 109 -13.18 -12.68 -6.64
CA LYS A 109 -13.23 -13.21 -8.01
C LYS A 109 -14.58 -13.93 -8.20
N PRO A 110 -15.28 -13.71 -9.33
CA PRO A 110 -16.52 -14.43 -9.63
C PRO A 110 -16.30 -15.94 -9.73
#